data_AF-G0UYW4-F1
#
_entry.id   AF-G0UYW4-F1
#
_cell.length_a   1.000
_cell.length_b   1.000
_cell.length_c   1.000
_cell.angle_alpha   90.00
_cell.angle_beta   90.00
_cell.angle_gamma   90.00
#
_symmetry.space_group_name_H-M   'P 1'
#
loop_
_entity.id
_entity.type
_entity.pdbx_description
1 polymer ?
#
loop_
_entity_poly.entity_id
_entity_poly.type
_entity_poly.pdbx_seq_one_letter_code
_entity_poly.pdbx_strand_id
1 'polypeptide(L)'
;MPNIKGGVGSFLMRRAAPKSIRQKYQTGPQFYKRKVFQFPKGYHRLHQRISGVQMGSPTHQREHMRFRHLPGDARTRPQFDFTFGDGRVDRAMYAWRKRGNLQLFQMGGRAETFVCYCCGYPVRSQLVAIKEDNWDYRMCYRCYTNTVHHGMENDT
;
A
#
# COMPACT_ATOMS: atom_id res chain seq x y z
N MET A 1 5.24 54.90 2.91
CA MET A 1 6.62 54.38 2.89
C MET A 1 6.68 53.17 1.97
N PRO A 2 7.58 53.12 0.97
CA PRO A 2 7.73 51.91 0.17
C PRO A 2 8.55 50.88 0.96
N ASN A 3 7.95 49.72 1.27
CA ASN A 3 8.63 48.63 1.98
C ASN A 3 9.63 47.90 1.06
N ILE A 4 10.75 47.43 1.63
CA ILE A 4 11.73 46.60 0.93
C ILE A 4 11.15 45.20 0.71
N LYS A 5 11.17 44.69 -0.52
CA LYS A 5 10.76 43.32 -0.87
C LYS A 5 12.00 42.47 -1.14
N GLY A 6 12.16 41.36 -0.41
CA GLY A 6 13.20 40.36 -0.66
C GLY A 6 12.72 39.19 -1.52
N GLY A 7 13.65 38.45 -2.12
CA GLY A 7 13.37 37.23 -2.89
C GLY A 7 14.14 36.03 -2.35
N VAL A 8 13.44 34.94 -2.01
CA VAL A 8 14.05 33.69 -1.55
C VAL A 8 13.42 32.51 -2.28
N GLY A 9 14.25 31.67 -2.89
CA GLY A 9 13.80 30.51 -3.65
C GLY A 9 13.19 29.44 -2.74
N SER A 10 12.00 28.92 -3.10
CA SER A 10 11.33 27.89 -2.30
C SER A 10 12.13 26.58 -2.18
N PHE A 11 13.06 26.30 -3.10
CA PHE A 11 13.91 25.11 -3.04
C PHE A 11 14.83 25.12 -1.81
N LEU A 12 15.32 26.30 -1.38
CA LEU A 12 16.09 26.46 -0.15
C LEU A 12 15.29 26.06 1.09
N MET A 13 13.99 26.34 1.06
CA MET A 13 13.06 26.04 2.15
C MET A 13 12.55 24.59 2.14
N ARG A 14 12.78 23.80 1.07
CA ARG A 14 12.30 22.40 0.99
C ARG A 14 12.95 21.50 2.04
N ARG A 15 14.17 21.81 2.51
CA ARG A 15 14.85 21.06 3.58
C ARG A 15 14.02 21.02 4.88
N ALA A 16 13.27 22.08 5.16
CA ALA A 16 12.43 22.21 6.35
C ALA A 16 10.94 21.87 6.08
N ALA A 17 10.62 21.20 4.97
CA ALA A 17 9.23 20.84 4.64
C ALA A 17 8.52 19.92 5.67
N PRO A 18 9.20 18.95 6.33
CA PRO A 18 8.60 18.16 7.40
C PRO A 18 8.26 19.00 8.63
N LYS A 19 7.04 18.84 9.16
CA LYS A 19 6.53 19.65 10.29
C LYS A 19 6.40 18.87 11.61
N SER A 20 6.92 17.65 11.68
CA SER A 20 6.90 16.84 12.90
C SER A 20 8.04 15.82 12.92
N ILE A 21 8.34 15.26 14.09
CA ILE A 21 9.34 14.20 14.28
C ILE A 21 9.03 13.01 13.36
N ARG A 22 7.78 12.55 13.34
CA ARG A 22 7.30 11.47 12.45
C ARG A 22 7.58 11.75 10.98
N GLN A 23 7.36 12.97 10.51
CA GLN A 23 7.58 13.32 9.10
C GLN A 23 9.06 13.47 8.75
N LYS A 24 9.87 14.03 9.68
CA LYS A 24 11.29 14.31 9.45
C LYS A 24 12.14 13.05 9.53
N TYR A 25 11.89 12.21 10.52
CA TYR A 25 12.70 11.04 10.86
C TYR A 25 12.04 9.70 10.51
N GLN A 26 10.80 9.73 9.99
CA GLN A 26 10.06 8.53 9.57
C GLN A 26 9.90 7.49 10.70
N THR A 27 9.75 7.95 11.94
CA THR A 27 9.66 7.10 13.14
C THR A 27 8.36 6.30 13.26
N GLY A 28 7.43 6.45 12.32
CA GLY A 28 6.17 5.70 12.32
C GLY A 28 5.38 5.84 11.01
N PRO A 29 4.17 5.25 10.96
CA PRO A 29 3.29 5.29 9.79
C PRO A 29 3.03 6.70 9.28
N GLN A 30 3.17 6.92 7.97
CA GLN A 30 3.06 8.22 7.32
C GLN A 30 1.63 8.51 6.84
N PHE A 31 0.63 8.52 7.73
CA PHE A 31 -0.80 8.78 7.45
C PHE A 31 -1.03 10.00 6.53
N TYR A 32 -0.93 9.80 5.21
CA TYR A 32 -1.06 10.81 4.15
C TYR A 32 -0.19 12.08 4.29
N LYS A 33 0.91 12.06 5.07
CA LYS A 33 1.75 13.26 5.37
C LYS A 33 3.22 13.14 4.99
N ARG A 34 3.61 12.17 4.15
CA ARG A 34 4.98 12.03 3.65
C ARG A 34 5.39 13.24 2.78
N LYS A 35 6.61 13.75 2.96
CA LYS A 35 7.13 14.94 2.24
C LYS A 35 8.11 14.60 1.14
N VAL A 36 8.95 13.59 1.36
CA VAL A 36 10.02 13.20 0.45
C VAL A 36 9.76 11.77 -0.02
N PHE A 37 9.75 11.58 -1.33
CA PHE A 37 9.48 10.31 -1.99
C PHE A 37 10.69 9.90 -2.81
N GLN A 38 10.98 8.60 -2.80
CA GLN A 38 12.02 7.99 -3.62
C GLN A 38 11.36 6.97 -4.55
N PHE A 39 11.37 7.26 -5.84
CA PHE A 39 10.86 6.38 -6.89
C PHE A 39 12.03 5.87 -7.75
N PRO A 40 11.91 4.68 -8.37
CA PRO A 40 12.91 4.21 -9.31
C PRO A 40 13.11 5.22 -10.46
N LYS A 41 14.37 5.42 -10.87
CA LYS A 41 14.70 6.30 -11.99
C LYS A 41 14.02 5.79 -13.28
N GLY A 42 13.48 6.71 -14.07
CA GLY A 42 12.77 6.40 -15.32
C GLY A 42 11.26 6.17 -15.17
N TYR A 43 10.72 6.15 -13.94
CA TYR A 43 9.29 6.04 -13.72
C TYR A 43 8.64 7.42 -13.82
N HIS A 44 7.82 7.65 -14.85
CA HIS A 44 7.07 8.89 -15.02
C HIS A 44 5.78 8.92 -14.18
N ARG A 45 5.15 7.77 -13.97
CA ARG A 45 4.01 7.65 -13.04
C ARG A 45 4.55 7.35 -11.64
N LEU A 46 4.41 8.33 -10.75
CA LEU A 46 4.96 8.33 -9.39
C LEU A 46 4.12 7.49 -8.40
N HIS A 47 4.03 6.19 -8.68
CA HIS A 47 3.45 5.21 -7.77
C HIS A 47 4.34 3.96 -7.70
N GLN A 48 4.42 3.33 -6.53
CA GLN A 48 5.03 2.02 -6.41
C GLN A 48 4.14 0.96 -7.07
N ARG A 49 4.70 -0.20 -7.37
CA ARG A 49 3.99 -1.30 -8.03
C ARG A 49 4.25 -2.59 -7.28
N ILE A 50 3.18 -3.31 -6.94
CA ILE A 50 3.24 -4.68 -6.45
C ILE A 50 2.42 -5.50 -7.44
N SER A 51 3.12 -6.28 -8.26
CA SER A 51 2.55 -6.94 -9.43
C SER A 51 2.51 -8.45 -9.24
N GLY A 52 1.52 -9.09 -9.83
CA GLY A 52 1.42 -10.54 -9.93
C GLY A 52 1.87 -11.03 -11.31
N VAL A 53 2.26 -12.30 -11.40
CA VAL A 53 2.60 -12.99 -12.66
C VAL A 53 1.55 -14.05 -12.96
N GLN A 54 0.87 -13.91 -14.10
CA GLN A 54 -0.08 -14.91 -14.60
C GLN A 54 0.63 -15.81 -15.60
N MET A 55 0.51 -17.12 -15.39
CA MET A 55 1.13 -18.17 -16.19
C MET A 55 0.10 -19.16 -16.75
N GLY A 56 -1.15 -19.11 -16.31
CA GLY A 56 -2.21 -20.01 -16.78
C GLY A 56 -3.61 -19.44 -16.67
N SER A 57 -4.59 -20.25 -17.10
CA SER A 57 -6.02 -19.99 -16.91
C SER A 57 -6.43 -20.19 -15.45
N PRO A 58 -7.55 -19.62 -14.99
CA PRO A 58 -8.02 -19.75 -13.60
C PRO A 58 -8.16 -21.20 -13.11
N THR A 59 -8.48 -22.14 -14.01
CA THR A 59 -8.59 -23.58 -13.71
C THR A 59 -7.24 -24.20 -13.32
N HIS A 60 -6.15 -23.79 -13.99
CA HIS A 60 -4.79 -24.30 -13.71
C HIS A 60 -4.03 -23.46 -12.70
N GLN A 61 -4.29 -22.15 -12.66
CA GLN A 61 -3.66 -21.19 -11.76
C GLN A 61 -4.70 -20.21 -11.22
N ARG A 62 -5.09 -20.40 -9.97
CA ARG A 62 -5.95 -19.44 -9.25
C ARG A 62 -5.28 -18.08 -9.13
N GLU A 63 -6.06 -17.02 -9.08
CA GLU A 63 -5.55 -15.65 -9.18
C GLU A 63 -4.68 -15.25 -7.98
N HIS A 64 -4.88 -15.84 -6.79
CA HIS A 64 -4.00 -15.61 -5.64
C HIS A 64 -2.59 -16.18 -5.82
N MET A 65 -2.43 -17.21 -6.66
CA MET A 65 -1.11 -17.79 -6.93
C MET A 65 -0.22 -16.86 -7.76
N ARG A 66 -0.77 -15.80 -8.37
CA ARG A 66 0.01 -14.83 -9.17
C ARG A 66 1.08 -14.11 -8.35
N PHE A 67 0.86 -14.01 -7.03
CA PHE A 67 1.74 -13.33 -6.10
C PHE A 67 2.64 -14.29 -5.30
N ARG A 68 2.70 -15.58 -5.66
CA ARG A 68 3.48 -16.60 -4.93
C ARG A 68 4.98 -16.32 -4.84
N HIS A 69 5.51 -15.52 -5.76
CA HIS A 69 6.90 -15.06 -5.73
C HIS A 69 7.18 -14.10 -4.56
N LEU A 70 6.17 -13.42 -4.04
CA LEU A 70 6.28 -12.58 -2.85
C LEU A 70 6.31 -13.47 -1.57
N PRO A 71 7.01 -13.04 -0.49
CA PRO A 71 7.00 -13.73 0.80
C PRO A 71 5.68 -13.47 1.54
N GLY A 72 5.46 -14.14 2.68
CA GLY A 72 4.31 -13.91 3.56
C GLY A 72 3.03 -14.63 3.14
N ASP A 73 1.89 -14.10 3.57
CA ASP A 73 0.58 -14.74 3.41
C ASP A 73 0.16 -14.93 1.93
N ALA A 74 0.70 -14.18 0.97
CA ALA A 74 0.44 -14.41 -0.46
C ALA A 74 0.85 -15.81 -0.95
N ARG A 75 1.66 -16.56 -0.18
CA ARG A 75 2.01 -17.97 -0.45
C ARG A 75 1.00 -18.96 0.12
N THR A 76 0.16 -18.54 1.04
CA THR A 76 -0.84 -19.39 1.68
C THR A 76 -2.17 -19.25 0.97
N ARG A 77 -3.03 -20.24 1.15
CA ARG A 77 -4.39 -20.21 0.62
C ARG A 77 -5.22 -19.18 1.41
N PRO A 78 -5.99 -18.30 0.74
CA PRO A 78 -6.90 -17.39 1.42
C PRO A 78 -7.98 -18.15 2.20
N GLN A 79 -8.50 -17.54 3.27
CA GLN A 79 -9.57 -18.10 4.10
C GLN A 79 -10.92 -17.98 3.40
N PHE A 80 -11.16 -16.85 2.73
CA PHE A 80 -12.40 -16.55 2.04
C PHE A 80 -12.15 -16.43 0.53
N ASP A 81 -13.07 -17.02 -0.23
CA ASP A 81 -13.08 -17.04 -1.69
C ASP A 81 -14.45 -16.52 -2.16
N PHE A 82 -14.45 -15.34 -2.78
CA PHE A 82 -15.64 -14.65 -3.27
C PHE A 82 -15.75 -14.73 -4.80
N THR A 83 -15.01 -15.64 -5.43
CA THR A 83 -15.02 -15.75 -6.90
C THR A 83 -16.25 -16.48 -7.44
N PHE A 84 -16.91 -17.28 -6.60
CA PHE A 84 -18.15 -17.96 -6.93
C PHE A 84 -19.36 -17.14 -6.45
N GLY A 85 -20.41 -17.08 -7.27
CA GLY A 85 -21.62 -16.30 -7.00
C GLY A 85 -21.58 -14.91 -7.63
N ASP A 86 -22.39 -13.99 -7.09
CA ASP A 86 -22.45 -12.63 -7.57
C ASP A 86 -21.15 -11.88 -7.27
N GLY A 87 -20.61 -11.20 -8.28
CA GLY A 87 -19.39 -10.43 -8.14
C GLY A 87 -19.58 -9.29 -7.13
N ARG A 88 -18.69 -9.20 -6.13
CA ARG A 88 -18.72 -8.09 -5.17
C ARG A 88 -18.55 -6.74 -5.87
N VAL A 89 -19.25 -5.72 -5.37
CA VAL A 89 -19.19 -4.34 -5.89
C VAL A 89 -17.76 -3.78 -5.84
N ASP A 90 -17.05 -4.06 -4.75
CA ASP A 90 -15.64 -3.69 -4.56
C ASP A 90 -14.67 -4.55 -5.36
N ARG A 91 -15.15 -5.63 -5.99
CA ARG A 91 -14.35 -6.62 -6.75
C ARG A 91 -13.35 -7.41 -5.90
N ALA A 92 -13.50 -7.48 -4.58
CA ALA A 92 -12.64 -8.36 -3.78
C ALA A 92 -12.88 -9.82 -4.17
N MET A 93 -11.83 -10.55 -4.56
CA MET A 93 -11.89 -11.96 -4.96
C MET A 93 -11.54 -12.89 -3.81
N TYR A 94 -10.54 -12.52 -3.00
CA TYR A 94 -10.05 -13.34 -1.90
C TYR A 94 -9.79 -12.50 -0.66
N ALA A 95 -9.94 -13.11 0.51
CA ALA A 95 -9.45 -12.55 1.77
C ALA A 95 -8.68 -13.60 2.57
N TRP A 96 -7.53 -13.21 3.10
CA TRP A 96 -6.77 -14.03 4.03
C TRP A 96 -7.32 -13.89 5.44
N ARG A 97 -6.88 -14.80 6.32
CA ARG A 97 -7.18 -14.73 7.75
C ARG A 97 -6.65 -13.41 8.32
N LYS A 98 -7.44 -12.80 9.21
CA LYS A 98 -7.01 -11.60 9.95
C LYS A 98 -5.70 -11.88 10.71
N ARG A 99 -4.75 -10.95 10.59
CA ARG A 99 -3.51 -10.89 11.37
C ARG A 99 -3.64 -9.66 12.28
N GLY A 100 -4.02 -9.88 13.53
CA GLY A 100 -4.37 -8.78 14.43
C GLY A 100 -5.47 -7.90 13.84
N ASN A 101 -5.22 -6.60 13.79
CA ASN A 101 -6.15 -5.61 13.24
C ASN A 101 -6.08 -5.48 11.71
N LEU A 102 -5.26 -6.27 11.02
CA LEU A 102 -5.09 -6.21 9.57
C LEU A 102 -5.72 -7.41 8.87
N GLN A 103 -6.41 -7.18 7.77
CA GLN A 103 -6.88 -8.22 6.87
C GLN A 103 -6.42 -7.96 5.44
N LEU A 104 -5.77 -8.94 4.83
CA LEU A 104 -5.34 -8.87 3.44
C LEU A 104 -6.44 -9.32 2.48
N PHE A 105 -6.68 -8.51 1.46
CA PHE A 105 -7.59 -8.79 0.35
C PHE A 105 -6.82 -8.80 -0.98
N GLN A 106 -7.33 -9.58 -1.92
CA GLN A 106 -6.98 -9.47 -3.32
C GLN A 106 -8.17 -9.00 -4.14
N MET A 107 -7.97 -7.90 -4.84
CA MET A 107 -8.95 -7.29 -5.72
C MET A 107 -8.87 -7.89 -7.12
N GLY A 108 -10.02 -8.12 -7.74
CA GLY A 108 -10.17 -8.52 -9.13
C GLY A 108 -10.03 -7.34 -10.10
N GLY A 109 -9.92 -7.66 -11.39
CA GLY A 109 -9.78 -6.66 -12.44
C GLY A 109 -8.44 -5.92 -12.40
N ARG A 110 -8.43 -4.65 -12.83
CA ARG A 110 -7.19 -3.86 -12.93
C ARG A 110 -6.73 -3.39 -11.56
N ALA A 111 -5.43 -3.52 -11.29
CA ALA A 111 -4.82 -3.02 -10.06
C ALA A 111 -5.16 -1.53 -9.78
N GLU A 112 -5.68 -1.28 -8.59
CA GLU A 112 -6.02 0.04 -8.07
C GLU A 112 -4.78 0.77 -7.56
N THR A 113 -4.78 2.10 -7.68
CA THR A 113 -3.77 2.95 -7.04
C THR A 113 -4.36 3.53 -5.76
N PHE A 114 -3.78 3.18 -4.61
CA PHE A 114 -4.16 3.71 -3.31
C PHE A 114 -2.92 4.21 -2.57
N VAL A 115 -3.10 4.96 -1.48
CA VAL A 115 -1.97 5.42 -0.67
C VAL A 115 -1.89 4.55 0.59
N CYS A 116 -0.75 3.91 0.80
CA CYS A 116 -0.51 3.11 1.98
C CYS A 116 -0.28 4.02 3.19
N TYR A 117 -1.08 3.91 4.25
CA TYR A 117 -0.93 4.77 5.43
C TYR A 117 0.40 4.55 6.16
N CYS A 118 1.00 3.35 6.06
CA CYS A 118 2.27 3.03 6.68
C CYS A 118 3.45 3.72 5.98
N CYS A 119 3.72 3.40 4.70
CA CYS A 119 4.85 4.01 4.00
C CYS A 119 4.58 5.43 3.48
N GLY A 120 3.31 5.79 3.30
CA GLY A 120 2.87 7.07 2.74
C GLY A 120 2.97 7.18 1.22
N TYR A 121 3.40 6.13 0.51
CA TYR A 121 3.50 6.13 -0.96
C TYR A 121 2.15 5.79 -1.61
N PRO A 122 1.84 6.39 -2.78
CA PRO A 122 0.89 5.82 -3.72
C PRO A 122 1.43 4.48 -4.23
N VAL A 123 0.62 3.43 -4.14
CA VAL A 123 0.94 2.06 -4.53
C VAL A 123 -0.16 1.56 -5.44
N ARG A 124 0.24 1.01 -6.58
CA ARG A 124 -0.66 0.34 -7.52
C ARG A 124 -0.53 -1.17 -7.39
N SER A 125 -1.58 -1.83 -6.93
CA SER A 125 -1.57 -3.25 -6.57
C SER A 125 -2.99 -3.83 -6.56
N GLN A 126 -3.11 -5.14 -6.73
CA GLN A 126 -4.35 -5.88 -6.43
C GLN A 126 -4.40 -6.34 -4.97
N LEU A 127 -3.25 -6.46 -4.31
CA LEU A 127 -3.16 -6.80 -2.90
C LEU A 127 -3.30 -5.54 -2.04
N VAL A 128 -4.30 -5.55 -1.14
CA VAL A 128 -4.63 -4.44 -0.24
C VAL A 128 -4.88 -5.01 1.15
N ALA A 129 -4.13 -4.56 2.15
CA ALA A 129 -4.43 -4.85 3.55
C ALA A 129 -5.29 -3.73 4.15
N ILE A 130 -6.35 -4.09 4.85
CA ILE A 130 -7.33 -3.18 5.45
C ILE A 130 -7.19 -3.25 6.97
N LYS A 131 -7.14 -2.08 7.62
CA LYS A 131 -7.08 -1.97 9.08
C LYS A 131 -8.48 -1.88 9.67
N GLU A 132 -8.80 -2.74 10.65
CA GLU A 132 -10.04 -2.72 11.44
C GLU A 132 -11.30 -2.64 10.56
N ASP A 133 -11.28 -3.33 9.41
CA ASP A 133 -12.33 -3.32 8.39
C ASP A 133 -12.63 -1.91 7.79
N ASN A 134 -11.83 -0.90 8.11
CA ASN A 134 -11.93 0.45 7.60
C ASN A 134 -11.13 0.65 6.31
N TRP A 135 -11.85 0.69 5.18
CA TRP A 135 -11.28 0.83 3.83
C TRP A 135 -10.61 2.18 3.53
N ASP A 136 -10.73 3.17 4.41
CA ASP A 136 -9.97 4.42 4.32
C ASP A 136 -8.51 4.25 4.73
N TYR A 137 -8.19 3.22 5.53
CA TYR A 137 -6.84 2.92 5.99
C TYR A 137 -6.29 1.68 5.31
N ARG A 138 -5.86 1.87 4.07
CA ARG A 138 -5.26 0.82 3.24
C ARG A 138 -3.76 0.74 3.47
N MET A 139 -3.23 -0.46 3.49
CA MET A 139 -1.81 -0.77 3.59
C MET A 139 -1.38 -1.63 2.39
N CYS A 140 -0.24 -1.30 1.79
CA CYS A 140 0.28 -2.10 0.69
C CYS A 140 0.91 -3.41 1.20
N TYR A 141 0.94 -4.42 0.35
CA TYR A 141 1.41 -5.75 0.73
C TYR A 141 2.83 -5.76 1.32
N ARG A 142 3.74 -4.93 0.81
CA ARG A 142 5.10 -4.82 1.36
C ARG A 142 5.10 -4.32 2.81
N CYS A 143 4.32 -3.30 3.12
CA CYS A 143 4.19 -2.81 4.49
C CYS A 143 3.48 -3.83 5.37
N TYR A 144 2.45 -4.48 4.86
CA TYR A 144 1.74 -5.55 5.58
C TYR A 144 2.70 -6.66 6.00
N THR A 145 3.50 -7.20 5.06
CA THR A 145 4.48 -8.25 5.38
C THR A 145 5.49 -7.80 6.43
N ASN A 146 5.98 -6.56 6.35
CA ASN A 146 6.91 -6.03 7.34
C ASN A 146 6.25 -5.85 8.72
N THR A 147 5.03 -5.31 8.76
CA THR A 147 4.27 -5.13 10.01
C THR A 147 4.03 -6.47 10.69
N VAL A 148 3.62 -7.50 9.95
CA VAL A 148 3.44 -8.87 10.46
C VAL A 148 4.78 -9.46 10.92
N HIS A 149 5.85 -9.27 10.14
CA HIS A 149 7.17 -9.76 10.51
C HIS A 149 7.70 -9.14 11.82
N HIS A 150 7.37 -7.87 12.07
CA HIS A 150 7.77 -7.16 13.29
C HIS A 150 6.78 -7.32 14.45
N GLY A 151 5.67 -8.04 14.29
CA GLY A 151 4.66 -8.22 15.34
C GLY A 151 3.89 -6.93 15.69
N MET A 152 3.76 -6.02 14.74
CA MET A 152 3.16 -4.68 14.92
C MET A 152 1.71 -4.60 14.40
N GLU A 153 1.03 -5.73 14.25
CA GLU A 153 -0.27 -5.81 13.58
C GLU A 153 -1.41 -5.12 14.35
N ASN A 154 -1.27 -4.96 15.66
CA ASN A 154 -2.26 -4.30 16.51
C ASN A 154 -1.91 -2.84 16.83
N ASP A 155 -0.69 -2.41 16.50
CA ASP A 155 -0.12 -1.14 16.96
C ASP A 155 0.01 -0.09 15.85
N THR A 156 -0.23 -0.46 14.58
CA THR A 156 0.04 0.39 13.41
C THR A 156 -1.20 0.90 12.70
#